data_AF-A0A8K0XQZ1-F1
#
_entry.id   AF-A0A8K0XQZ1-F1
#
_cell.length_a   1.000
_cell.length_b   1.000
_cell.length_c   1.000
_cell.angle_alpha   90.00
_cell.angle_beta   90.00
_cell.angle_gamma   90.00
#
_symmetry.space_group_name_H-M   'P 1'
#
loop_
_entity.id
_entity.type
_entity.pdbx_description
1 polymer ?
#
loop_
_entity_poly.entity_id
_entity_poly.type
_entity_poly.pdbx_seq_one_letter_code
_entity_poly.pdbx_strand_id
1 'polypeptide(L)'
;MVRIASALVFALLSAASGLVAAAPLQPRYPTLPDYDFKGTSVTYVQEKWGVPAESLVFDEIVRFGWENGAIVRQTANGKPLWNSYGLVKYDKDNKIISLEEHRFDITSTEPEVASVDINAAIASVSKTLNSSANPEDVPELGYIGLGNVAKYVYRVHLFRNNGGALVVAYISASTGQVLLLHHENSDPWWSI
;
A
#
# COMPACT_ATOMS: atom_id res chain seq x y z
N MET A 1 -8.55 61.85 37.10
CA MET A 1 -8.74 60.74 36.13
C MET A 1 -7.72 59.66 36.51
N VAL A 2 -8.03 58.69 37.39
CA VAL A 2 -8.72 57.40 37.15
C VAL A 2 -7.99 56.61 36.04
N ARG A 3 -7.25 55.53 36.31
CA ARG A 3 -7.69 54.13 36.59
C ARG A 3 -6.54 53.33 37.30
N ILE A 4 -6.75 52.61 38.42
CA ILE A 4 -7.25 51.21 38.60
C ILE A 4 -6.28 50.19 37.94
N ALA A 5 -5.80 49.08 38.51
CA ALA A 5 -5.95 48.29 39.75
C ALA A 5 -4.70 47.38 39.85
N SER A 6 -4.12 47.21 41.03
CA SER A 6 -4.22 46.04 41.94
C SER A 6 -3.84 44.65 41.39
N ALA A 7 -3.01 44.02 42.23
CA ALA A 7 -2.89 42.59 42.52
C ALA A 7 -2.03 41.74 41.56
N LEU A 8 -0.88 41.31 42.05
CA LEU A 8 -0.39 39.97 41.75
C LEU A 8 -0.30 39.18 43.06
N VAL A 9 -1.21 38.22 43.14
CA VAL A 9 -1.47 37.30 44.23
C VAL A 9 -0.39 36.22 44.26
N PHE A 10 0.13 35.96 45.46
CA PHE A 10 0.84 34.73 45.81
C PHE A 10 -0.08 33.52 45.58
N ALA A 11 0.32 32.59 44.73
CA ALA A 11 -0.26 31.25 44.71
C ALA A 11 0.86 30.20 44.67
N LEU A 12 1.01 29.55 45.81
CA LEU A 12 1.83 28.37 46.03
C LEU A 12 1.30 27.17 45.24
N LEU A 13 2.25 26.34 44.80
CA LEU A 13 2.23 24.88 44.74
C LEU A 13 0.86 24.18 44.61
N SER A 14 0.64 23.56 43.46
CA SER A 14 0.28 22.13 43.42
C SER A 14 0.79 21.50 42.13
N ALA A 15 1.91 20.79 42.27
CA ALA A 15 2.35 19.83 41.28
C ALA A 15 1.40 18.64 41.32
N ALA A 16 0.44 18.61 40.40
CA ALA A 16 -0.30 17.39 40.06
C ALA A 16 0.24 16.91 38.71
N SER A 17 1.29 16.10 38.76
CA SER A 17 1.73 15.28 37.63
C SER A 17 0.64 14.25 37.33
N GLY A 18 -0.36 14.67 36.55
CA GLY A 18 -1.27 13.74 35.90
C GLY A 18 -0.47 12.97 34.86
N LEU A 19 -0.02 11.76 35.21
CA LEU A 19 0.25 10.73 34.22
C LEU A 19 -1.04 10.56 33.42
N VAL A 20 -1.10 11.14 32.22
CA VAL A 20 -2.06 10.70 31.23
C VAL A 20 -1.57 9.31 30.83
N ALA A 21 -2.10 8.28 31.49
CA ALA A 21 -2.02 6.94 30.98
C ALA A 21 -2.65 7.01 29.58
N ALA A 22 -1.81 6.93 28.55
CA ALA A 22 -2.28 6.72 27.20
C ALA A 22 -3.11 5.43 27.27
N ALA A 23 -4.44 5.57 27.15
CA ALA A 23 -5.29 4.42 27.01
C ALA A 23 -4.71 3.58 25.86
N PRO A 24 -4.49 2.26 26.04
CA PRO A 24 -4.04 1.44 24.94
C PRO A 24 -5.01 1.68 23.79
N LEU A 25 -4.47 2.07 22.64
CA LEU A 25 -5.25 2.19 21.41
C LEU A 25 -5.96 0.86 21.23
N GLN A 26 -7.26 0.82 21.54
CA GLN A 26 -8.06 -0.34 21.19
C GLN A 26 -7.90 -0.50 19.68
N PRO A 27 -7.52 -1.69 19.17
CA PRO A 27 -7.48 -1.90 17.74
C PRO A 27 -8.84 -1.49 17.19
N ARG A 28 -8.87 -0.55 16.23
CA ARG A 28 -10.10 0.01 15.63
C ARG A 28 -10.96 -1.03 14.90
N TYR A 29 -10.57 -2.31 14.94
CA TYR A 29 -11.22 -3.40 14.27
C TYR A 29 -11.29 -4.62 15.18
N PRO A 30 -12.40 -5.38 15.17
CA PRO A 30 -12.45 -6.68 15.81
C PRO A 30 -11.33 -7.55 15.22
N THR A 31 -10.56 -8.16 16.12
CA THR A 31 -9.65 -9.26 15.79
C THR A 31 -10.46 -10.31 15.06
N LEU A 32 -10.05 -10.64 13.83
CA LEU A 32 -10.65 -11.74 13.08
C LEU A 32 -10.52 -13.03 13.93
N PRO A 33 -11.44 -14.01 13.80
CA PRO A 33 -11.15 -15.37 14.27
C PRO A 33 -9.79 -15.82 13.73
N ASP A 34 -9.11 -16.75 14.41
CA ASP A 34 -7.80 -17.33 14.04
C ASP A 34 -7.84 -18.11 12.68
N TYR A 35 -8.31 -17.47 11.61
CA TYR A 35 -8.42 -18.03 10.29
C TYR A 35 -7.20 -17.64 9.46
N ASP A 36 -6.56 -18.64 8.86
CA ASP A 36 -5.38 -18.44 8.02
C ASP A 36 -5.77 -17.96 6.63
N PHE A 37 -6.13 -16.68 6.52
CA PHE A 37 -6.40 -16.03 5.23
C PHE A 37 -5.20 -16.14 4.29
N LYS A 38 -3.98 -16.03 4.82
CA LYS A 38 -2.76 -16.04 4.03
C LYS A 38 -2.54 -17.38 3.34
N GLY A 39 -2.42 -18.46 4.10
CA GLY A 39 -2.18 -19.80 3.56
C GLY A 39 -3.32 -20.25 2.65
N THR A 40 -4.56 -19.98 3.05
CA THR A 40 -5.74 -20.36 2.25
C THR A 40 -5.78 -19.61 0.93
N SER A 41 -5.57 -18.28 0.92
CA SER A 41 -5.61 -17.48 -0.30
C SER A 41 -4.51 -17.85 -1.27
N VAL A 42 -3.28 -18.03 -0.77
CA VAL A 42 -2.13 -18.40 -1.61
C VAL A 42 -2.38 -19.77 -2.25
N THR A 43 -2.84 -20.75 -1.48
CA THR A 43 -3.16 -22.10 -2.01
C THR A 43 -4.27 -22.05 -3.06
N TYR A 44 -5.33 -21.29 -2.81
CA TYR A 44 -6.44 -21.17 -3.74
C TYR A 44 -6.02 -20.51 -5.07
N VAL A 45 -5.25 -19.42 -5.01
CA VAL A 45 -4.72 -18.75 -6.21
C VAL A 45 -3.71 -19.64 -6.93
N GLN A 46 -2.87 -20.36 -6.21
CA GLN A 46 -1.93 -21.35 -6.77
C GLN A 46 -2.66 -22.39 -7.62
N GLU A 47 -3.73 -22.99 -7.09
CA GLU A 47 -4.53 -23.99 -7.78
C GLU A 47 -5.24 -23.40 -9.02
N LYS A 48 -5.80 -22.19 -8.89
CA LYS A 48 -6.51 -21.52 -9.99
C LYS A 48 -5.60 -21.10 -11.13
N TRP A 49 -4.43 -20.59 -10.81
CA TRP A 49 -3.45 -20.16 -11.79
C TRP A 49 -2.60 -21.31 -12.32
N GLY A 50 -2.54 -22.45 -11.62
CA GLY A 50 -1.68 -23.57 -12.01
C GLY A 50 -0.20 -23.18 -12.00
N VAL A 51 0.19 -22.34 -11.05
CA VAL A 51 1.57 -21.87 -10.86
C VAL A 51 2.12 -22.42 -9.55
N PRO A 52 3.44 -22.48 -9.35
CA PRO A 52 3.98 -22.95 -8.08
C PRO A 52 3.85 -21.89 -6.97
N ALA A 53 3.74 -22.31 -5.70
CA ALA A 53 3.48 -21.41 -4.57
C ALA A 53 4.54 -20.31 -4.40
N GLU A 54 5.81 -20.62 -4.71
CA GLU A 54 6.93 -19.67 -4.66
C GLU A 54 6.82 -18.54 -5.69
N SER A 55 5.99 -18.72 -6.72
CA SER A 55 5.68 -17.66 -7.70
C SER A 55 4.60 -16.70 -7.22
N LEU A 56 4.12 -16.86 -5.98
CA LEU A 56 3.08 -16.06 -5.36
C LEU A 56 3.56 -15.44 -4.05
N VAL A 57 3.02 -14.26 -3.74
CA VAL A 57 3.21 -13.61 -2.44
C VAL A 57 1.87 -13.10 -1.95
N PHE A 58 1.59 -13.35 -0.67
CA PHE A 58 0.47 -12.71 0.01
C PHE A 58 0.83 -11.25 0.28
N ASP A 59 -0.02 -10.33 -0.14
CA ASP A 59 0.18 -8.90 0.04
C ASP A 59 -0.55 -8.40 1.29
N GLU A 60 -1.89 -8.34 1.24
CA GLU A 60 -2.69 -7.75 2.31
C GLU A 60 -4.09 -8.36 2.45
N ILE A 61 -4.74 -8.03 3.57
CA ILE A 61 -6.18 -8.23 3.78
C ILE A 61 -6.89 -6.90 3.56
N VAL A 62 -7.87 -6.90 2.68
CA VAL A 62 -8.80 -5.79 2.44
C VAL A 62 -10.17 -6.10 3.06
N ARG A 63 -10.89 -5.08 3.53
CA ARG A 63 -12.22 -5.25 4.14
C ARG A 63 -13.29 -4.55 3.30
N PHE A 64 -14.35 -5.26 2.95
CA PHE A 64 -15.48 -4.78 2.18
C PHE A 64 -16.75 -4.81 3.03
N GLY A 65 -16.88 -3.86 3.96
CA GLY A 65 -17.98 -3.88 4.92
C GLY A 65 -17.91 -5.11 5.82
N TRP A 66 -18.77 -6.10 5.57
CA TRP A 66 -18.84 -7.37 6.32
C TRP A 66 -18.02 -8.50 5.68
N GLU A 67 -17.52 -8.31 4.46
CA GLU A 67 -16.71 -9.29 3.74
C GLU A 67 -15.23 -9.00 3.91
N ASN A 68 -14.41 -10.05 3.88
CA ASN A 68 -12.95 -9.93 3.83
C ASN A 68 -12.47 -10.28 2.42
N GLY A 69 -11.45 -9.57 1.95
CA GLY A 69 -10.69 -9.93 0.77
C GLY A 69 -9.22 -10.13 1.13
N ALA A 70 -8.55 -11.01 0.42
CA ALA A 70 -7.12 -11.20 0.54
C ALA A 70 -6.48 -11.06 -0.85
N ILE A 71 -5.43 -10.26 -0.93
CA ILE A 71 -4.71 -10.00 -2.17
C ILE A 71 -3.47 -10.90 -2.21
N VAL A 72 -3.38 -11.71 -3.26
CA VAL A 72 -2.19 -12.49 -3.61
C VAL A 72 -1.63 -11.94 -4.92
N ARG A 73 -0.31 -11.79 -5.04
CA ARG A 73 0.36 -11.29 -6.24
C ARG A 73 1.28 -12.33 -6.83
N GLN A 74 1.52 -12.25 -8.13
CA GLN A 74 2.65 -12.96 -8.75
C GLN A 74 3.96 -12.37 -8.24
N THR A 75 5.02 -13.18 -8.30
CA THR A 75 6.38 -12.73 -8.08
C THR A 75 7.21 -12.85 -9.36
N ALA A 76 8.18 -11.97 -9.51
CA ALA A 76 9.26 -12.08 -10.49
C ALA A 76 10.57 -11.94 -9.72
N ASN A 77 11.48 -12.91 -9.86
CA ASN A 77 12.71 -13.01 -9.06
C ASN A 77 12.49 -12.89 -7.54
N GLY A 78 11.36 -13.39 -7.03
CA GLY A 78 11.03 -13.33 -5.61
C GLY A 78 10.54 -11.97 -5.11
N LYS A 79 10.34 -10.98 -5.99
CA LYS A 79 9.72 -9.69 -5.67
C LYS A 79 8.30 -9.61 -6.22
N PRO A 80 7.39 -8.88 -5.57
CA PRO A 80 6.01 -8.74 -6.03
C PRO A 80 5.92 -8.09 -7.42
N LEU A 81 4.99 -8.60 -8.23
CA LEU A 81 4.51 -7.99 -9.47
C LEU A 81 3.28 -7.12 -9.12
N TRP A 82 3.51 -5.84 -8.87
CA TRP A 82 2.58 -4.93 -8.19
C TRP A 82 1.27 -4.65 -8.94
N ASN A 83 1.22 -4.84 -10.24
CA ASN A 83 -0.01 -4.73 -11.02
C ASN A 83 -0.67 -6.08 -11.31
N SER A 84 -0.15 -7.18 -10.74
CA SER A 84 -0.87 -8.45 -10.68
C SER A 84 -1.64 -8.54 -9.37
N TYR A 85 -2.79 -9.23 -9.40
CA TYR A 85 -3.53 -9.54 -8.20
C TYR A 85 -4.42 -10.77 -8.42
N GLY A 86 -4.63 -11.54 -7.35
CA GLY A 86 -5.74 -12.43 -7.14
C GLY A 86 -6.41 -12.00 -5.85
N LEU A 87 -7.56 -11.34 -5.95
CA LEU A 87 -8.40 -10.92 -4.84
C LEU A 87 -9.35 -12.06 -4.49
N VAL A 88 -9.00 -12.81 -3.45
CA VAL A 88 -9.83 -13.88 -2.90
C VAL A 88 -10.84 -13.28 -1.94
N LYS A 89 -12.13 -13.35 -2.27
CA LYS A 89 -13.21 -12.82 -1.41
C LYS A 89 -13.76 -13.91 -0.51
N TYR A 90 -14.06 -13.52 0.73
CA TYR A 90 -14.56 -14.38 1.79
C TYR A 90 -15.90 -13.86 2.32
N ASP A 91 -16.83 -14.78 2.55
CA ASP A 91 -18.07 -14.49 3.28
C ASP A 91 -17.82 -14.29 4.79
N LYS A 92 -18.88 -13.97 5.52
CA LYS A 92 -18.87 -13.78 6.99
C LYS A 92 -18.43 -15.01 7.79
N ASP A 93 -18.48 -16.20 7.17
CA ASP A 93 -18.11 -17.47 7.78
C ASP A 93 -16.69 -17.90 7.32
N ASN A 94 -15.93 -16.97 6.72
CA ASN A 94 -14.59 -17.16 6.17
C ASN A 94 -14.51 -18.22 5.06
N LYS A 95 -15.58 -18.41 4.28
CA LYS A 95 -15.55 -19.26 3.08
C LYS A 95 -15.26 -18.43 1.85
N ILE A 96 -14.43 -18.97 0.96
CA ILE A 96 -14.14 -18.34 -0.33
C ILE A 96 -15.43 -18.31 -1.17
N ILE A 97 -15.78 -17.13 -1.65
CA ILE A 97 -16.97 -16.90 -2.50
C ILE A 97 -16.61 -16.56 -3.95
N SER A 98 -15.47 -15.91 -4.18
CA SER A 98 -15.04 -15.53 -5.52
C SER A 98 -13.54 -15.24 -5.60
N LEU A 99 -13.06 -15.17 -6.83
CA LEU A 99 -11.73 -14.71 -7.22
C LEU A 99 -11.90 -13.62 -8.28
N GLU A 100 -11.37 -12.44 -8.02
CA GLU A 100 -11.12 -11.42 -9.04
C GLU A 100 -9.62 -11.40 -9.31
N GLU A 101 -9.21 -11.41 -10.58
CA GLU A 101 -7.80 -11.63 -10.90
C GLU A 101 -7.32 -10.86 -12.11
N HIS A 102 -6.06 -10.46 -12.04
CA HIS A 102 -5.26 -9.96 -13.14
C HIS A 102 -3.88 -10.59 -13.07
N ARG A 103 -3.58 -11.42 -14.07
CA ARG A 103 -2.37 -12.23 -14.15
C ARG A 103 -1.63 -11.94 -15.45
N PHE A 104 -0.30 -11.98 -15.39
CA PHE A 104 0.60 -11.89 -16.53
C PHE A 104 1.28 -13.22 -16.83
N ASP A 105 1.42 -13.55 -18.11
CA ASP A 105 2.23 -14.67 -18.57
C ASP A 105 3.66 -14.20 -18.86
N ILE A 106 4.42 -13.99 -17.78
CA ILE A 106 5.79 -13.49 -17.84
C ILE A 106 6.72 -14.53 -18.47
N THR A 107 7.44 -14.12 -19.51
CA THR A 107 8.45 -14.93 -20.22
C THR A 107 9.85 -14.34 -20.07
N SER A 108 9.97 -13.11 -19.59
CA SER A 108 11.24 -12.41 -19.39
C SER A 108 11.14 -11.43 -18.23
N THR A 109 12.22 -11.29 -17.47
CA THR A 109 12.29 -10.42 -16.29
C THR A 109 13.50 -9.51 -16.43
N GLU A 110 13.30 -8.21 -16.22
CA GLU A 110 14.39 -7.24 -16.20
C GLU A 110 15.33 -7.49 -15.00
N PRO A 111 16.66 -7.34 -15.14
CA PRO A 111 17.59 -7.45 -14.03
C PRO A 111 17.24 -6.48 -12.89
N GLU A 112 17.51 -6.88 -11.64
CA GLU A 112 17.34 -6.04 -10.45
C GLU A 112 18.45 -4.98 -10.32
N VAL A 113 18.64 -4.18 -11.35
CA VAL A 113 19.65 -3.12 -11.40
C VAL A 113 18.93 -1.77 -11.40
N ALA A 114 18.98 -1.09 -10.26
CA ALA A 114 18.55 0.30 -10.16
C ALA A 114 19.69 1.23 -10.56
N SER A 115 19.53 1.91 -11.70
CA SER A 115 20.51 2.87 -12.23
C SER A 115 20.13 4.31 -11.90
N VAL A 116 18.89 4.54 -11.46
CA VAL A 116 18.38 5.87 -11.09
C VAL A 116 18.26 5.95 -9.58
N ASP A 117 18.76 7.05 -9.00
CA ASP A 117 18.56 7.32 -7.58
C ASP A 117 17.07 7.54 -7.27
N ILE A 118 16.60 6.97 -6.18
CA ILE A 118 15.18 6.99 -5.81
C ILE A 118 14.66 8.41 -5.54
N ASN A 119 15.46 9.28 -4.94
CA ASN A 119 15.06 10.67 -4.69
C ASN A 119 14.99 11.46 -6.00
N ALA A 120 15.91 11.19 -6.93
CA ALA A 120 15.86 11.76 -8.27
C ALA A 120 14.61 11.29 -9.05
N ALA A 121 14.25 10.02 -8.95
CA ALA A 121 13.03 9.47 -9.54
C ALA A 121 11.77 10.14 -8.98
N ILE A 122 11.68 10.26 -7.65
CA ILE A 122 10.57 10.92 -6.95
C ILE A 122 10.47 12.39 -7.38
N ALA A 123 11.57 13.13 -7.35
CA ALA A 123 11.57 14.54 -7.74
C ALA A 123 11.11 14.73 -9.21
N SER A 124 11.54 13.84 -10.11
CA SER A 124 11.13 13.85 -11.52
C SER A 124 9.63 13.60 -11.69
N VAL A 125 9.09 12.57 -11.03
CA VAL A 125 7.66 12.24 -11.15
C VAL A 125 6.78 13.30 -10.47
N SER A 126 7.18 13.80 -9.30
CA SER A 126 6.48 14.87 -8.58
C SER A 126 6.35 16.12 -9.43
N LYS A 127 7.42 16.51 -10.12
CA LYS A 127 7.41 17.64 -11.07
C LYS A 127 6.49 17.36 -12.27
N THR A 128 6.59 16.17 -12.86
CA THR A 128 5.82 15.79 -14.05
C THR A 128 4.31 15.78 -13.79
N LEU A 129 3.92 15.26 -12.62
CA LEU A 129 2.51 15.08 -12.26
C LEU A 129 1.93 16.24 -11.45
N ASN A 130 2.72 17.29 -11.15
CA ASN A 130 2.37 18.34 -10.20
C ASN A 130 1.81 17.75 -8.89
N SER A 131 2.63 16.91 -8.25
CA SER A 131 2.29 16.15 -7.05
C SER A 131 3.41 16.20 -6.03
N SER A 132 3.12 15.90 -4.77
CA SER A 132 4.11 15.70 -3.72
C SER A 132 4.18 14.23 -3.34
N ALA A 133 5.37 13.75 -2.98
CA ALA A 133 5.49 12.42 -2.39
C ALA A 133 4.74 12.36 -1.05
N ASN A 134 4.11 11.21 -0.77
CA ASN A 134 3.57 10.95 0.54
C ASN A 134 4.75 10.81 1.54
N PRO A 135 4.89 11.70 2.54
CA PRO A 135 6.01 11.64 3.47
C PRO A 135 5.95 10.43 4.42
N GLU A 136 4.79 9.79 4.53
CA GLU A 136 4.59 8.59 5.36
C GLU A 136 4.85 7.28 4.59
N ASP A 137 5.02 7.35 3.27
CA ASP A 137 5.26 6.18 2.43
C ASP A 137 6.75 5.98 2.15
N VAL A 138 7.19 4.73 2.21
CA VAL A 138 8.56 4.34 1.86
C VAL A 138 8.50 3.70 0.46
N PRO A 139 9.13 4.31 -0.54
CA PRO A 139 9.17 3.75 -1.89
C PRO A 139 9.67 2.29 -1.91
N GLU A 140 8.97 1.44 -2.65
CA GLU A 140 9.27 0.01 -2.70
C GLU A 140 9.82 -0.39 -4.07
N LEU A 141 10.75 -1.36 -4.06
CA LEU A 141 11.27 -1.98 -5.28
C LEU A 141 10.53 -3.27 -5.57
N GLY A 142 10.10 -3.44 -6.81
CA GLY A 142 9.50 -4.68 -7.30
C GLY A 142 9.33 -4.64 -8.80
N TYR A 143 8.32 -5.35 -9.29
CA TYR A 143 8.08 -5.46 -10.72
C TYR A 143 6.68 -4.98 -11.09
N ILE A 144 6.52 -4.58 -12.35
CA ILE A 144 5.21 -4.55 -13.03
C ILE A 144 5.25 -5.41 -14.29
N GLY A 145 4.15 -6.05 -14.63
CA GLY A 145 3.97 -6.75 -15.89
C GLY A 145 3.61 -5.76 -17.00
N LEU A 146 4.36 -5.78 -18.09
CA LEU A 146 4.03 -5.09 -19.34
C LEU A 146 4.08 -6.09 -20.48
N GLY A 147 2.91 -6.63 -20.85
CA GLY A 147 2.81 -7.81 -21.71
C GLY A 147 3.47 -9.01 -21.03
N ASN A 148 4.41 -9.65 -21.71
CA ASN A 148 5.09 -10.85 -21.21
C ASN A 148 6.43 -10.54 -20.53
N VAL A 149 6.67 -9.27 -20.16
CA VAL A 149 7.92 -8.80 -19.54
C VAL A 149 7.64 -8.20 -18.17
N ALA A 150 8.37 -8.64 -17.15
CA ALA A 150 8.39 -8.02 -15.83
C ALA A 150 9.46 -6.90 -15.81
N LYS A 151 9.04 -5.65 -15.56
CA LYS A 151 9.89 -4.45 -15.52
C LYS A 151 10.22 -4.06 -14.10
N TYR A 152 11.49 -3.79 -13.81
CA TYR A 152 11.94 -3.45 -12.46
C TYR A 152 11.65 -1.98 -12.17
N VAL A 153 10.89 -1.71 -11.10
CA VAL A 153 10.33 -0.38 -10.82
C VAL A 153 10.42 0.02 -9.36
N TYR A 154 10.48 1.33 -9.15
CA TYR A 154 10.05 1.98 -7.91
C TYR A 154 8.53 2.15 -7.92
N ARG A 155 7.87 1.70 -6.85
CA ARG A 155 6.48 2.01 -6.53
C ARG A 155 6.48 3.17 -5.54
N VAL A 156 5.79 4.26 -5.88
CA VAL A 156 5.78 5.50 -5.09
C VAL A 156 4.36 6.03 -4.96
N HIS A 157 3.92 6.32 -3.73
CA HIS A 157 2.68 7.04 -3.49
C HIS A 157 2.86 8.56 -3.53
N LEU A 158 1.99 9.24 -4.29
CA LEU A 158 2.02 10.68 -4.53
C LEU A 158 0.64 11.32 -4.29
N PHE A 159 0.61 12.48 -3.65
CA PHE A 159 -0.58 13.32 -3.54
C PHE A 159 -0.65 14.33 -4.68
N ARG A 160 -1.73 14.31 -5.48
CA ARG A 160 -1.95 15.38 -6.46
C ARG A 160 -2.32 16.69 -5.76
N ASN A 161 -1.60 17.75 -6.10
CA ASN A 161 -1.78 19.08 -5.50
C ASN A 161 -3.18 19.67 -5.73
N ASN A 162 -3.88 19.29 -6.80
CA ASN A 162 -5.16 19.89 -7.20
C ASN A 162 -6.41 19.12 -6.74
N GLY A 163 -6.27 18.13 -5.85
CA GLY A 163 -7.44 17.38 -5.38
C GLY A 163 -7.18 16.40 -4.24
N GLY A 164 -5.95 16.32 -3.72
CA GLY A 164 -5.59 15.40 -2.64
C GLY A 164 -5.68 13.92 -3.02
N ALA A 165 -5.92 13.60 -4.30
CA ALA A 165 -6.02 12.24 -4.76
C ALA A 165 -4.67 11.53 -4.65
N LEU A 166 -4.67 10.36 -4.02
CA LEU A 166 -3.51 9.49 -3.92
C LEU A 166 -3.33 8.75 -5.25
N VAL A 167 -2.15 8.87 -5.81
CA VAL A 167 -1.74 8.24 -7.07
C VAL A 167 -0.51 7.41 -6.79
N VAL A 168 -0.48 6.22 -7.36
CA VAL A 168 0.69 5.36 -7.31
C VAL A 168 1.40 5.49 -8.65
N ALA A 169 2.67 5.86 -8.62
CA ALA A 169 3.52 5.85 -9.78
C ALA A 169 4.44 4.63 -9.76
N TYR A 170 4.51 3.96 -10.91
CA TYR A 170 5.49 2.92 -11.18
C TYR A 170 6.56 3.48 -12.11
N ILE A 171 7.75 3.67 -11.57
CA ILE A 171 8.86 4.35 -12.24
C ILE A 171 9.93 3.31 -12.54
N SER A 172 10.38 3.21 -13.79
CA SER A 172 11.50 2.34 -14.17
C SER A 172 12.72 2.63 -13.29
N ALA A 173 13.22 1.61 -12.58
CA ALA A 173 14.40 1.74 -11.75
C ALA A 173 15.69 1.93 -12.58
N SER A 174 15.66 1.57 -13.87
CA SER A 174 16.77 1.71 -14.80
C SER A 174 16.79 3.03 -15.55
N THR A 175 15.62 3.59 -15.90
CA THR A 175 15.53 4.82 -16.73
C THR A 175 14.90 6.02 -16.05
N GLY A 176 14.20 5.84 -14.92
CA GLY A 176 13.46 6.91 -14.25
C GLY A 176 12.17 7.32 -14.98
N GLN A 177 11.80 6.61 -16.05
CA GLN A 177 10.56 6.85 -16.78
C GLN A 177 9.36 6.32 -16.01
N VAL A 178 8.27 7.11 -15.95
CA VAL A 178 6.97 6.63 -15.47
C VAL A 178 6.38 5.65 -16.47
N LEU A 179 6.15 4.42 -16.03
CA LEU A 179 5.61 3.33 -16.86
C LEU A 179 4.11 3.16 -16.69
N LEU A 180 3.60 3.38 -15.47
CA LEU A 180 2.19 3.22 -15.13
C LEU A 180 1.83 4.18 -14.00
N LEU A 181 0.60 4.69 -14.05
CA LEU A 181 -0.02 5.48 -12.98
C LEU A 181 -1.32 4.80 -12.56
N HIS A 182 -1.52 4.63 -11.26
CA HIS A 182 -2.74 4.10 -10.69
C HIS A 182 -3.40 5.13 -9.77
N HIS A 183 -4.71 5.31 -9.89
CA HIS A 183 -5.47 6.27 -9.10
C HIS A 183 -6.24 5.55 -7.99
N GLU A 184 -5.77 5.61 -6.75
CA GLU A 184 -6.37 4.84 -5.64
C GLU A 184 -7.80 5.28 -5.29
N ASN A 185 -8.17 6.54 -5.58
CA ASN A 185 -9.46 7.09 -5.19
C ASN A 185 -10.59 6.89 -6.22
N SER A 186 -10.28 6.45 -7.44
CA SER A 186 -11.27 6.23 -8.50
C SER A 186 -11.42 4.77 -8.88
N ASP A 187 -10.36 3.98 -8.69
CA ASP A 187 -10.30 2.58 -9.07
C ASP A 187 -9.50 1.85 -7.99
N PRO A 188 -10.09 0.90 -7.26
CA PRO A 188 -9.28 0.07 -6.42
C PRO A 188 -8.24 -0.67 -7.27
N TRP A 189 -7.10 -1.06 -6.68
CA TRP A 189 -5.98 -1.70 -7.38
C TRP A 189 -6.33 -2.95 -8.21
N TRP A 190 -7.56 -3.47 -8.05
CA TRP A 190 -8.10 -4.65 -8.68
C TRP A 190 -9.18 -4.37 -9.77
N SER A 191 -9.35 -3.14 -10.27
CA SER A 191 -10.31 -2.84 -11.36
C SER A 191 -9.66 -2.67 -12.75
N ILE A 192 -8.41 -3.11 -12.93
CA ILE A 192 -7.70 -3.16 -14.24
C ILE A 192 -7.99 -4.47 -14.97
#